data_AF-A0A5C7USV7-F1
#
_entry.id   AF-A0A5C7USV7-F1
#
_cell.length_a   1.000
_cell.length_b   1.000
_cell.length_c   1.000
_cell.angle_alpha   90.00
_cell.angle_beta   90.00
_cell.angle_gamma   90.00
#
_symmetry.space_group_name_H-M   'P 1'
#
loop_
_entity.id
_entity.type
_entity.pdbx_description
1 polymer ?
#
loop_
_entity_poly.entity_id
_entity_poly.type
_entity_poly.pdbx_seq_one_letter_code
_entity_poly.pdbx_strand_id
1 'polypeptide(L)'
;MKKIVTALTLLLTPLLLGTANFTSNNGILVIPDVSIDGTSHYESVTLQLNLANGTFSVLDATPKDTSFSDTALGTMSAGEIKVDFYGCAHSGHNQVTCLTKVVSPNKDASISAYAGSESKLYDDLSKEYEASSVTTLDKSSGGFLNAVDVVIIQGIPVEVKFIYDNIDPSATLISAFQPRFFHDGSNAIGNFRNIDF
;
A
#
# COMPACT_ATOMS: atom_id res chain seq x y z
N MET A 1 -57.59 -8.55 -23.76
CA MET A 1 -56.55 -8.78 -22.74
C MET A 1 -55.54 -7.64 -22.85
N LYS A 2 -55.36 -6.85 -21.78
CA LYS A 2 -54.47 -5.68 -21.74
C LYS A 2 -53.01 -6.14 -21.71
N LYS A 3 -52.18 -5.67 -22.65
CA LYS A 3 -50.73 -5.89 -22.63
C LYS A 3 -50.10 -4.88 -21.66
N ILE A 4 -49.44 -5.37 -20.62
CA ILE A 4 -48.59 -4.57 -19.74
C ILE A 4 -47.24 -4.44 -20.43
N VAL A 5 -46.80 -3.21 -20.65
CA VAL A 5 -45.43 -2.88 -21.07
C VAL A 5 -44.64 -2.63 -19.79
N THR A 6 -43.65 -3.47 -19.50
CA THR A 6 -42.70 -3.21 -18.42
C THR A 6 -41.45 -2.62 -19.05
N ALA A 7 -41.28 -1.30 -18.94
CA ALA A 7 -40.03 -0.64 -19.27
C ALA A 7 -39.08 -0.81 -18.07
N LEU A 8 -38.02 -1.61 -18.26
CA LEU A 8 -36.90 -1.65 -17.33
C LEU A 8 -35.98 -0.48 -17.66
N THR A 9 -36.15 0.64 -16.95
CA THR A 9 -35.20 1.76 -17.00
C THR A 9 -33.87 1.32 -16.40
N LEU A 10 -32.88 1.08 -17.27
CA LEU A 10 -31.48 0.94 -16.89
C LEU A 10 -30.97 2.34 -16.49
N LEU A 11 -30.70 2.55 -15.20
CA LEU A 11 -29.93 3.70 -14.74
C LEU A 11 -28.48 3.51 -15.19
N LEU A 12 -28.09 4.20 -16.27
CA LEU A 12 -26.69 4.33 -16.67
C LEU A 12 -25.98 5.24 -15.67
N THR A 13 -25.28 4.65 -14.71
CA THR A 13 -24.19 5.34 -14.01
C THR A 13 -23.09 5.64 -15.02
N PRO A 14 -22.53 6.87 -15.08
CA PRO A 14 -21.45 7.18 -15.99
C PRO A 14 -20.20 6.38 -15.60
N LEU A 15 -19.83 5.38 -16.41
CA LEU A 15 -18.50 4.79 -16.37
C LEU A 15 -17.50 5.90 -16.74
N LEU A 16 -16.67 6.33 -15.79
CA LEU A 16 -15.41 6.98 -16.14
C LEU A 16 -14.52 5.92 -16.78
N LEU A 17 -14.45 5.91 -18.11
CA LEU A 17 -13.46 5.14 -18.84
C LEU A 17 -12.12 5.90 -18.77
N GLY A 18 -11.30 5.56 -17.79
CA GLY A 18 -9.88 5.92 -17.81
C GLY A 18 -9.20 5.17 -18.95
N THR A 19 -8.53 5.88 -19.85
CA THR A 19 -7.64 5.25 -20.82
C THR A 19 -6.24 5.22 -20.21
N ALA A 20 -5.71 4.02 -20.00
CA ALA A 20 -4.32 3.84 -19.58
C ALA A 20 -3.48 3.54 -20.84
N ASN A 21 -2.44 4.33 -21.06
CA ASN A 21 -1.45 4.08 -22.12
C ASN A 21 -0.27 3.34 -21.51
N PHE A 22 0.00 2.13 -21.99
CA PHE A 22 1.15 1.35 -21.56
C PHE A 22 2.16 1.22 -22.69
N THR A 23 3.45 1.38 -22.37
CA THR A 23 4.56 1.18 -23.31
C THR A 23 5.44 0.03 -22.82
N SER A 24 5.91 -0.79 -23.75
CA SER A 24 6.76 -1.96 -23.46
C SER A 24 7.87 -2.05 -24.50
N ASN A 25 9.14 -2.09 -24.06
CA ASN A 25 10.31 -2.09 -24.94
C ASN A 25 10.83 -3.49 -25.31
N ASN A 26 10.44 -4.52 -24.57
CA ASN A 26 10.92 -5.90 -24.70
C ASN A 26 9.76 -6.92 -24.83
N GLY A 27 8.54 -6.41 -25.06
CA GLY A 27 7.32 -7.22 -25.04
C GLY A 27 6.85 -7.59 -23.64
N ILE A 28 7.46 -7.08 -22.56
CA ILE A 28 6.97 -7.26 -21.20
C ILE A 28 6.11 -6.07 -20.81
N LEU A 29 4.87 -6.34 -20.44
CA LEU A 29 3.93 -5.37 -19.92
C LEU A 29 3.60 -5.70 -18.46
N VAL A 30 3.79 -4.74 -17.56
CA VAL A 30 3.36 -4.85 -16.16
C VAL A 30 2.11 -4.00 -16.00
N ILE A 31 1.01 -4.63 -15.56
CA ILE A 31 -0.26 -3.96 -15.29
C ILE A 31 -0.46 -3.95 -13.78
N PRO A 32 -0.47 -2.77 -13.12
CA PRO A 32 -0.81 -2.68 -11.71
C PRO A 32 -2.32 -2.76 -11.49
N ASP A 33 -2.73 -3.22 -10.30
CA ASP A 33 -4.11 -3.25 -9.79
C ASP A 33 -5.11 -3.88 -10.77
N VAL A 34 -4.97 -5.19 -11.00
CA VAL A 34 -5.81 -5.94 -11.92
C VAL A 34 -6.92 -6.65 -11.14
N SER A 35 -8.18 -6.37 -11.49
CA SER A 35 -9.33 -7.15 -11.03
C SER A 35 -9.84 -8.06 -12.13
N ILE A 36 -9.97 -9.34 -11.82
CA ILE A 36 -10.57 -10.37 -12.68
C ILE A 36 -11.92 -10.73 -12.07
N ASP A 37 -12.97 -10.62 -12.88
CA ASP A 37 -14.36 -10.97 -12.54
C ASP A 37 -14.91 -10.28 -11.28
N GLY A 38 -14.29 -9.18 -10.84
CA GLY A 38 -14.67 -8.41 -9.65
C GLY A 38 -14.43 -9.12 -8.32
N THR A 39 -13.71 -10.25 -8.31
CA THR A 39 -13.49 -11.07 -7.11
C THR A 39 -12.03 -11.47 -6.90
N SER A 40 -11.28 -11.67 -7.99
CA SER A 40 -9.85 -11.95 -7.92
C SER A 40 -9.09 -10.66 -8.17
N HIS A 41 -8.33 -10.21 -7.20
CA HIS A 41 -7.54 -8.98 -7.32
C HIS A 41 -6.06 -9.33 -7.28
N TYR A 42 -5.28 -8.67 -8.14
CA TYR A 42 -3.84 -8.81 -8.24
C TYR A 42 -3.20 -7.43 -8.09
N GLU A 43 -2.16 -7.36 -7.28
CA GLU A 43 -1.37 -6.13 -7.14
C GLU A 43 -0.66 -5.80 -8.45
N SER A 44 -0.12 -6.81 -9.11
CA SER A 44 0.43 -6.69 -10.46
C SER A 44 0.26 -7.97 -11.26
N VAL A 45 0.13 -7.81 -12.57
CA VAL A 45 0.18 -8.91 -13.53
C VAL A 45 1.22 -8.57 -14.58
N THR A 46 2.20 -9.47 -14.75
CA THR A 46 3.25 -9.34 -15.77
C THR A 46 2.88 -10.20 -16.97
N LEU A 47 2.77 -9.57 -18.13
CA LEU A 47 2.42 -10.19 -19.40
C LEU A 47 3.62 -10.20 -20.34
N GLN A 48 3.88 -11.34 -20.98
CA GLN A 48 4.69 -11.40 -22.19
C GLN A 48 3.78 -11.23 -23.39
N LEU A 49 3.93 -10.13 -24.11
CA LEU A 49 3.28 -9.84 -25.37
C LEU A 49 4.04 -10.51 -26.51
N ASN A 50 3.32 -11.24 -27.36
CA ASN A 50 3.79 -11.72 -28.64
C ASN A 50 2.95 -11.07 -29.74
N LEU A 51 3.41 -9.91 -30.22
CA LEU A 51 2.70 -9.14 -31.24
C LEU A 51 2.76 -9.79 -32.62
N ALA A 52 3.71 -10.70 -32.87
CA ALA A 52 3.84 -11.38 -34.15
C ALA A 52 2.66 -12.33 -34.42
N ASN A 53 2.10 -12.92 -33.37
CA ASN A 53 0.91 -13.79 -33.46
C ASN A 53 -0.32 -13.23 -32.72
N GLY A 54 -0.22 -12.02 -32.14
CA GLY A 54 -1.32 -11.37 -31.43
C GLY A 54 -1.71 -12.05 -30.13
N THR A 55 -0.78 -12.75 -29.47
CA THR A 55 -1.04 -13.45 -28.20
C THR A 55 -0.30 -12.80 -27.04
N PHE A 56 -0.72 -13.14 -25.82
CA PHE A 56 0.03 -12.85 -24.62
C PHE A 56 0.02 -14.06 -23.68
N SER A 57 1.02 -14.14 -22.80
CA SER A 57 1.06 -15.11 -21.71
C SER A 57 1.33 -14.39 -20.39
N VAL A 58 0.67 -14.82 -19.31
CA VAL A 58 1.00 -14.38 -17.96
C VAL A 58 2.34 -15.01 -17.57
N LEU A 59 3.32 -14.16 -17.28
CA LEU A 59 4.60 -14.61 -16.73
C LEU A 59 4.53 -14.72 -15.22
N ASP A 60 3.89 -13.74 -14.59
CA ASP A 60 3.73 -13.67 -13.14
C ASP A 60 2.45 -12.91 -12.80
N ALA A 61 1.86 -13.25 -11.66
CA ALA A 61 0.66 -12.61 -11.15
C ALA A 61 0.70 -12.62 -9.62
N THR A 62 0.91 -11.44 -9.04
CA THR A 62 0.99 -11.26 -7.60
C THR A 62 -0.41 -11.04 -7.04
N PRO A 63 -0.99 -11.98 -6.26
CA PRO A 63 -2.29 -11.78 -5.65
C PRO A 63 -2.29 -10.51 -4.80
N LYS A 64 -3.41 -9.78 -4.82
CA LYS A 64 -3.55 -8.58 -3.99
C LYS A 64 -3.56 -9.00 -2.53
N ASP A 65 -2.71 -8.37 -1.74
CA ASP A 65 -2.69 -8.54 -0.30
C ASP A 65 -3.97 -7.92 0.29
N THR A 66 -4.89 -8.77 0.74
CA THR A 66 -6.15 -8.36 1.38
C THR A 66 -6.00 -8.13 2.89
N SER A 67 -4.78 -8.22 3.42
CA SER A 67 -4.53 -8.01 4.85
C SER A 67 -4.65 -6.54 5.24
N PHE A 68 -4.63 -5.62 4.26
CA PHE A 68 -4.75 -4.19 4.46
C PHE A 68 -6.03 -3.65 3.79
N SER A 69 -6.49 -2.49 4.27
CA SER A 69 -7.61 -1.77 3.66
C SER A 69 -7.32 -1.43 2.20
N ASP A 70 -8.34 -1.42 1.34
CA ASP A 70 -8.22 -0.89 -0.03
C ASP A 70 -8.20 0.65 -0.08
N THR A 71 -8.61 1.30 1.01
CA THR A 71 -8.71 2.76 1.12
C THR A 71 -7.89 3.27 2.29
N ALA A 72 -7.37 4.48 2.17
CA ALA A 72 -6.60 5.11 3.24
C ALA A 72 -7.49 5.31 4.49
N LEU A 73 -7.06 4.74 5.62
CA LEU A 73 -7.70 4.89 6.93
C LEU A 73 -7.31 6.21 7.61
N GLY A 74 -6.20 6.80 7.18
CA GLY A 74 -5.74 8.11 7.60
C GLY A 74 -4.65 8.63 6.69
N THR A 75 -4.43 9.93 6.72
CA THR A 75 -3.40 10.59 5.91
C THR A 75 -2.61 11.56 6.78
N MET A 76 -1.31 11.64 6.54
CA MET A 76 -0.43 12.69 7.04
C MET A 76 0.35 13.29 5.88
N SER A 77 0.80 14.53 6.04
CA SER A 77 1.64 15.22 5.07
C SER A 77 2.97 15.60 5.70
N ALA A 78 4.05 15.51 4.92
CA ALA A 78 5.39 15.90 5.34
C ALA A 78 6.02 16.74 4.22
N GLY A 79 5.90 18.07 4.31
CA GLY A 79 6.29 18.93 3.18
C GLY A 79 5.47 18.59 1.94
N GLU A 80 6.13 18.15 0.87
CA GLU A 80 5.51 17.81 -0.41
C GLU A 80 5.16 16.33 -0.58
N ILE A 81 5.41 15.48 0.42
CA ILE A 81 4.98 14.09 0.39
C ILE A 81 3.67 13.91 1.16
N LYS A 82 2.83 13.02 0.63
CA LYS A 82 1.61 12.53 1.28
C LYS A 82 1.84 11.09 1.68
N VAL A 83 1.54 10.77 2.93
CA VAL A 83 1.60 9.41 3.47
C VAL A 83 0.19 9.00 3.85
N ASP A 84 -0.33 8.01 3.15
CA ASP A 84 -1.62 7.39 3.43
C ASP A 84 -1.39 6.10 4.22
N PHE A 85 -2.14 5.90 5.30
CA PHE A 85 -2.12 4.70 6.13
C PHE A 85 -3.24 3.75 5.73
N TYR A 86 -2.91 2.46 5.56
CA TYR A 86 -3.83 1.45 5.02
C TYR A 86 -4.18 0.33 6.02
N GLY A 87 -3.73 0.44 7.27
CA GLY A 87 -4.02 -0.53 8.32
C GLY A 87 -2.79 -1.29 8.77
N CYS A 88 -3.02 -2.13 9.78
CA CYS A 88 -2.04 -3.09 10.26
C CYS A 88 -2.64 -4.49 10.20
N ALA A 89 -1.77 -5.48 10.02
CA ALA A 89 -2.15 -6.88 9.86
C ALA A 89 -1.22 -7.78 10.66
N HIS A 90 -1.75 -8.86 11.23
CA HIS A 90 -0.90 -9.96 11.68
C HIS A 90 -0.13 -10.58 10.51
N SER A 91 1.20 -10.62 10.62
CA SER A 91 2.10 -11.06 9.55
C SER A 91 2.97 -12.26 9.93
N GLY A 92 2.90 -12.71 11.19
CA GLY A 92 3.63 -13.85 11.72
C GLY A 92 3.28 -14.12 13.18
N HIS A 93 4.01 -15.06 13.82
CA HIS A 93 3.78 -15.37 15.24
C HIS A 93 4.16 -14.17 16.11
N ASN A 94 3.15 -13.52 16.72
CA ASN A 94 3.28 -12.28 17.50
C ASN A 94 3.95 -11.13 16.71
N GLN A 95 3.75 -11.11 15.39
CA GLN A 95 4.27 -10.06 14.52
C GLN A 95 3.09 -9.31 13.88
N VAL A 96 3.24 -7.99 13.79
CA VAL A 96 2.29 -7.10 13.11
C VAL A 96 3.03 -6.26 12.10
N THR A 97 2.46 -6.15 10.91
CA THR A 97 2.94 -5.26 9.85
C THR A 97 1.93 -4.13 9.67
N CYS A 98 2.38 -2.89 9.66
CA CYS A 98 1.56 -1.71 9.33
C CYS A 98 1.93 -1.18 7.94
N LEU A 99 0.94 -0.97 7.07
CA LEU A 99 1.14 -0.50 5.70
C LEU A 99 0.86 0.99 5.56
N THR A 100 1.78 1.68 4.91
CA THR A 100 1.58 3.04 4.40
C THR A 100 1.92 3.09 2.91
N LYS A 101 1.30 4.03 2.18
CA LYS A 101 1.70 4.38 0.82
C LYS A 101 2.12 5.84 0.79
N VAL A 102 3.30 6.08 0.25
CA VAL A 102 3.90 7.41 0.18
C VAL A 102 3.92 7.88 -1.26
N VAL A 103 3.44 9.09 -1.53
CA VAL A 103 3.45 9.69 -2.86
C VAL A 103 3.94 11.13 -2.78
N SER A 104 4.76 11.55 -3.74
CA SER A 104 5.05 12.96 -3.99
C SER A 104 4.26 13.41 -5.23
N PRO A 105 3.22 14.24 -5.09
CA PRO A 105 2.35 14.58 -6.22
C PRO A 105 3.02 15.44 -7.29
N ASN A 106 4.02 16.25 -6.91
CA ASN A 106 4.48 17.37 -7.72
C ASN A 106 5.88 17.20 -8.32
N LYS A 107 6.70 16.29 -7.78
CA LYS A 107 8.06 16.03 -8.25
C LYS A 107 8.58 14.70 -7.71
N ASP A 108 9.72 14.26 -8.23
CA ASP A 108 10.47 13.17 -7.61
C ASP A 108 11.01 13.63 -6.25
N ALA A 109 10.97 12.76 -5.25
CA ALA A 109 11.38 13.09 -3.89
C ALA A 109 12.21 11.97 -3.27
N SER A 110 13.25 12.34 -2.53
CA SER A 110 13.94 11.41 -1.63
C SER A 110 13.25 11.41 -0.26
N ILE A 111 13.00 10.22 0.27
CA ILE A 111 12.42 10.02 1.60
C ILE A 111 13.25 8.99 2.37
N SER A 112 13.25 9.13 3.69
CA SER A 112 13.74 8.10 4.61
C SER A 112 12.60 7.67 5.52
N ALA A 113 12.34 6.36 5.62
CA ALA A 113 11.39 5.82 6.60
C ALA A 113 12.15 5.10 7.71
N TYR A 114 11.88 5.43 8.97
CA TYR A 114 12.71 5.00 10.10
C TYR A 114 12.14 3.80 10.85
N ALA A 115 13.02 2.88 11.28
CA ALA A 115 12.74 1.80 12.22
C ALA A 115 13.22 2.16 13.64
N GLY A 116 13.08 1.22 14.58
CA GLY A 116 13.52 1.34 15.97
C GLY A 116 12.67 2.31 16.78
N SER A 117 13.30 2.95 17.78
CA SER A 117 12.67 3.91 18.70
C SER A 117 12.03 5.13 18.03
N GLU A 118 12.30 5.33 16.75
CA GLU A 118 11.80 6.44 15.93
C GLU A 118 10.39 6.18 15.39
N SER A 119 9.99 4.91 15.24
CA SER A 119 8.66 4.52 14.78
C SER A 119 8.04 3.57 15.77
N LYS A 120 6.98 4.03 16.45
CA LYS A 120 6.42 3.34 17.61
C LYS A 120 5.03 2.79 17.34
N LEU A 121 4.71 1.69 18.00
CA LEU A 121 3.37 1.11 18.05
C LEU A 121 2.99 0.91 19.51
N TYR A 122 1.74 1.21 19.86
CA TYR A 122 1.18 1.01 21.19
C TYR A 122 -0.04 0.12 21.06
N ASP A 123 -0.15 -0.89 21.91
CA ASP A 123 -1.36 -1.72 22.00
C ASP A 123 -2.39 -1.13 22.98
N ASP A 124 -3.54 -1.78 23.10
CA ASP A 124 -4.59 -1.47 24.06
C ASP A 124 -4.25 -1.81 25.53
N LEU A 125 -3.17 -2.55 25.75
CA LEU A 125 -2.62 -2.87 27.08
C LEU A 125 -1.58 -1.83 27.53
N SER A 126 -1.43 -0.73 26.78
CA SER A 126 -0.46 0.35 27.01
C SER A 126 1.01 -0.08 26.89
N LYS A 127 1.29 -1.18 26.19
CA LYS A 127 2.66 -1.61 25.90
C LYS A 127 3.14 -0.96 24.61
N GLU A 128 4.39 -0.51 24.66
CA GLU A 128 5.08 0.14 23.55
C GLU A 128 5.98 -0.87 22.82
N TYR A 129 6.00 -0.76 21.50
CA TYR A 129 6.82 -1.55 20.59
C TYR A 129 7.58 -0.63 19.65
N GLU A 130 8.85 -0.95 19.44
CA GLU A 130 9.69 -0.30 18.43
C GLU A 130 9.61 -1.08 17.12
N ALA A 131 9.59 -0.36 15.99
CA ALA A 131 9.60 -1.00 14.68
C ALA A 131 10.88 -1.84 14.53
N SER A 132 10.73 -3.15 14.40
CA SER A 132 11.83 -4.10 14.25
C SER A 132 12.52 -3.94 12.89
N SER A 133 11.74 -3.60 11.86
CA SER A 133 12.24 -3.23 10.54
C SER A 133 11.23 -2.40 9.76
N VAL A 134 11.71 -1.75 8.69
CA VAL A 134 10.89 -1.09 7.68
C VAL A 134 11.30 -1.59 6.31
N THR A 135 10.34 -1.96 5.48
CA THR A 135 10.58 -2.44 4.12
C THR A 135 9.86 -1.59 3.10
N THR A 136 10.51 -1.34 1.97
CA THR A 136 9.92 -0.63 0.83
C THR A 136 10.63 -1.05 -0.46
N LEU A 137 9.86 -1.31 -1.52
CA LEU A 137 10.38 -1.90 -2.76
C LEU A 137 11.23 -3.15 -2.41
N ASP A 138 12.51 -3.16 -2.80
CA ASP A 138 13.48 -4.22 -2.52
C ASP A 138 14.45 -3.87 -1.37
N LYS A 139 14.13 -2.85 -0.56
CA LYS A 139 14.97 -2.38 0.55
C LYS A 139 14.34 -2.73 1.89
N SER A 140 15.18 -3.12 2.84
CA SER A 140 14.80 -3.37 4.23
C SER A 140 15.79 -2.72 5.18
N SER A 141 15.31 -2.02 6.20
CA SER A 141 16.12 -1.64 7.35
C SER A 141 16.21 -2.82 8.31
N GLY A 142 17.42 -3.14 8.76
CA GLY A 142 17.66 -4.22 9.70
C GLY A 142 19.01 -4.03 10.38
N GLY A 143 19.11 -4.39 11.66
CA GLY A 143 20.32 -4.23 12.45
C GLY A 143 20.64 -2.76 12.78
N PHE A 144 21.86 -2.29 12.46
CA PHE A 144 22.35 -0.94 12.80
C PHE A 144 21.74 0.21 11.97
N LEU A 145 21.13 -0.10 10.81
CA LEU A 145 20.50 0.90 9.95
C LEU A 145 19.04 1.04 10.36
N ASN A 146 18.70 2.16 11.00
CA ASN A 146 17.36 2.45 11.47
C ASN A 146 16.50 3.16 10.41
N ALA A 147 16.84 3.05 9.11
CA ALA A 147 16.04 3.67 8.05
C ALA A 147 16.20 2.98 6.69
N VAL A 148 15.17 3.12 5.84
CA VAL A 148 15.23 2.85 4.40
C VAL A 148 15.12 4.17 3.64
N ASP A 149 16.10 4.43 2.77
CA ASP A 149 16.11 5.60 1.88
C ASP A 149 15.65 5.21 0.47
N VAL A 150 14.68 5.95 -0.08
CA VAL A 150 14.14 5.70 -1.43
C VAL A 150 13.84 7.00 -2.15
N VAL A 151 14.02 6.98 -3.48
CA VAL A 151 13.51 8.03 -4.36
C VAL A 151 12.14 7.59 -4.84
N ILE A 152 11.10 8.33 -4.46
CA ILE A 152 9.75 8.15 -4.98
C ILE A 152 9.59 9.00 -6.24
N ILE A 153 9.03 8.40 -7.28
CA ILE A 153 8.76 9.05 -8.56
C ILE A 153 7.46 9.85 -8.46
N GLN A 154 7.42 11.02 -9.10
CA GLN A 154 6.26 11.90 -9.10
C GLN A 154 4.96 11.13 -9.41
N GLY A 155 3.98 11.24 -8.52
CA GLY A 155 2.62 10.72 -8.69
C GLY A 155 2.49 9.20 -8.56
N ILE A 156 3.59 8.46 -8.34
CA ILE A 156 3.57 7.00 -8.15
C ILE A 156 3.65 6.68 -6.65
N PRO A 157 2.60 6.13 -6.04
CA PRO A 157 2.66 5.69 -4.64
C PRO A 157 3.64 4.54 -4.46
N VAL A 158 4.43 4.60 -3.39
CA VAL A 158 5.37 3.55 -2.97
C VAL A 158 4.90 2.98 -1.63
N GLU A 159 4.83 1.66 -1.55
CA GLU A 159 4.50 0.98 -0.30
C GLU A 159 5.66 1.01 0.69
N VAL A 160 5.35 1.34 1.94
CA VAL A 160 6.29 1.30 3.06
C VAL A 160 5.62 0.53 4.20
N LYS A 161 6.20 -0.62 4.55
CA LYS A 161 5.70 -1.54 5.57
C LYS A 161 6.58 -1.44 6.81
N PHE A 162 5.97 -1.23 7.97
CA PHE A 162 6.62 -1.19 9.28
C PHE A 162 6.31 -2.50 10.01
N ILE A 163 7.34 -3.22 10.45
CA ILE A 163 7.19 -4.54 11.05
C ILE A 163 7.52 -4.43 12.54
N TYR A 164 6.65 -4.97 13.38
CA TYR A 164 6.77 -4.99 14.83
C TYR A 164 6.72 -6.42 15.34
N ASP A 165 7.76 -6.82 16.07
CA ASP A 165 7.87 -8.15 16.66
C ASP A 165 7.43 -8.17 18.13
N ASN A 166 7.09 -9.37 18.61
CA ASN A 166 6.79 -9.66 20.01
C ASN A 166 5.57 -8.90 20.57
N ILE A 167 4.59 -8.62 19.71
CA ILE A 167 3.29 -8.08 20.11
C ILE A 167 2.65 -9.00 21.15
N ASP A 168 2.10 -8.41 22.21
CA ASP A 168 1.41 -9.18 23.24
C ASP A 168 0.24 -9.94 22.61
N PRO A 169 0.19 -11.28 22.71
CA PRO A 169 -0.89 -12.06 22.11
C PRO A 169 -2.25 -11.80 22.76
N SER A 170 -2.28 -11.10 23.90
CA SER A 170 -3.50 -10.69 24.60
C SER A 170 -4.00 -9.32 24.14
N ALA A 171 -3.21 -8.56 23.37
CA ALA A 171 -3.65 -7.31 22.77
C ALA A 171 -4.78 -7.59 21.78
N THR A 172 -5.80 -6.73 21.75
CA THR A 172 -6.94 -6.88 20.85
C THR A 172 -7.01 -5.81 19.76
N LEU A 173 -6.25 -4.73 19.93
CA LEU A 173 -6.11 -3.66 18.94
C LEU A 173 -4.80 -2.90 19.13
N ILE A 174 -4.46 -2.09 18.13
CA ILE A 174 -3.38 -1.11 18.20
C ILE A 174 -3.98 0.24 18.60
N SER A 175 -3.60 0.74 19.77
CA SER A 175 -4.08 2.02 20.29
C SER A 175 -3.47 3.21 19.55
N ALA A 176 -2.19 3.10 19.14
CA ALA A 176 -1.54 4.08 18.29
C ALA A 176 -0.42 3.49 17.43
N PHE A 177 -0.36 3.91 16.17
CA PHE A 177 0.75 3.69 15.25
C PHE A 177 1.37 5.04 14.87
N GLN A 178 2.67 5.17 15.11
CA GLN A 178 3.44 6.41 14.95
C GLN A 178 4.65 6.19 14.05
N PRO A 179 4.46 6.05 12.73
CA PRO A 179 5.57 5.92 11.79
C PRO A 179 6.30 7.25 11.63
N ARG A 180 7.62 7.20 11.48
CA ARG A 180 8.45 8.37 11.18
C ARG A 180 9.01 8.34 9.76
N PHE A 181 8.81 9.47 9.09
CA PHE A 181 9.39 9.78 7.79
C PHE A 181 10.25 11.04 7.89
N PHE A 182 11.31 11.09 7.07
CA PHE A 182 12.12 12.28 6.85
C PHE A 182 12.09 12.64 5.37
N HIS A 183 11.87 13.92 5.09
CA HIS A 183 11.88 14.48 3.75
C HIS A 183 12.34 15.93 3.83
N ASP A 184 13.30 16.31 2.98
CA ASP A 184 13.78 17.68 2.79
C ASP A 184 14.07 18.43 4.11
N GLY A 185 14.90 17.82 4.97
CA GLY A 185 15.28 18.42 6.26
C GLY A 185 14.20 18.36 7.34
N SER A 186 13.00 17.86 7.03
CA SER A 186 11.85 17.84 7.92
C SER A 186 11.46 16.43 8.33
N ASN A 187 11.12 16.27 9.61
CA ASN A 187 10.56 15.04 10.14
C ASN A 187 9.04 15.12 10.18
N ALA A 188 8.39 14.02 9.85
CA ALA A 188 6.97 13.85 10.09
C ALA A 188 6.72 12.54 10.82
N ILE A 189 5.94 12.63 11.87
CA ILE A 189 5.58 11.50 12.73
C ILE A 189 4.06 11.35 12.63
N GLY A 190 3.61 10.19 12.18
CA GLY A 190 2.20 9.83 12.15
C GLY A 190 1.64 9.60 13.55
N ASN A 191 0.33 9.60 13.67
CA ASN A 191 -0.37 9.24 14.91
C ASN A 191 -1.76 8.68 14.56
N PHE A 192 -1.75 7.51 13.93
CA PHE A 192 -2.96 6.76 13.59
C PHE A 192 -3.41 5.99 14.84
N ARG A 193 -4.71 5.92 15.12
CA ARG A 193 -5.24 5.43 16.40
C ARG A 193 -6.42 4.50 16.21
N ASN A 194 -6.65 3.64 17.20
CA ASN A 194 -7.76 2.69 17.24
C ASN A 194 -7.81 1.84 15.96
N ILE A 195 -6.76 1.06 15.75
CA ILE A 195 -6.52 0.29 14.53
C ILE A 195 -6.71 -1.19 14.87
N ASP A 196 -7.55 -1.86 14.10
CA ASP A 196 -7.73 -3.31 14.18
C ASP A 196 -6.50 -4.03 13.60
N PHE A 197 -6.23 -5.26 14.07
CA PHE A 197 -5.22 -6.15 13.48
C PHE A 197 -5.69 -6.79 12.17
#